data_AF-A0A959ARN1-F1
#
_entry.id   AF-A0A959ARN1-F1
#
_cell.length_a   1.000
_cell.length_b   1.000
_cell.length_c   1.000
_cell.angle_alpha   90.00
_cell.angle_beta   90.00
_cell.angle_gamma   90.00
#
_symmetry.space_group_name_H-M   'P 1'
#
loop_
_entity.id
_entity.type
_entity.pdbx_description
1 polymer ?
#
loop_
_entity_poly.entity_id
_entity_poly.type
_entity_poly.pdbx_seq_one_letter_code
_entity_poly.pdbx_strand_id
1 'polypeptide(L)'
;MKKLNHSGFLCALFALAFHGPLFGQEGFDGVNSEGELVERVTQRVQEIVSSLEERLANQEPIIDTLALEDGQNEARILKLWMENEKAVKLTVTEPDDNGDMVRQSTFYFGGPDLFFVAQPFSRFIFIKGRLEYWLDEDMNAIPATVELLDEREGLLYDEANRYLGWFFGEK
;
A
#
# COMPACT_ATOMS: atom_id res chain seq x y z
N MET A 1 -1.42 -24.63 -40.46
CA MET A 1 -2.28 -23.43 -40.47
C MET A 1 -3.66 -23.76 -39.93
N LYS A 2 -3.95 -23.35 -38.69
CA LYS A 2 -5.28 -22.96 -38.19
C LYS A 2 -5.06 -22.22 -36.88
N LYS A 3 -5.25 -20.90 -36.93
CA LYS A 3 -5.21 -19.99 -35.78
C LYS A 3 -6.45 -20.25 -34.93
N LEU A 4 -6.29 -20.38 -33.62
CA LEU A 4 -7.35 -20.17 -32.65
C LEU A 4 -7.07 -18.85 -31.96
N ASN A 5 -7.79 -17.82 -32.42
CA ASN A 5 -8.03 -16.60 -31.68
C ASN A 5 -8.86 -16.95 -30.45
N HIS A 6 -8.32 -16.76 -29.24
CA HIS A 6 -9.12 -16.46 -28.05
C HIS A 6 -8.51 -15.18 -27.45
N SER A 7 -8.91 -14.07 -28.06
CA SER A 7 -8.82 -12.73 -27.50
C SER A 7 -10.21 -12.41 -26.97
N GLY A 8 -10.32 -12.14 -25.66
CA GLY A 8 -11.57 -11.74 -24.99
C GLY A 8 -11.85 -12.57 -23.74
N PHE A 9 -12.11 -11.88 -22.61
CA PHE A 9 -12.22 -12.32 -21.20
C PHE A 9 -10.87 -12.40 -20.47
N LEU A 10 -10.53 -11.64 -19.42
CA LEU A 10 -11.28 -10.81 -18.48
C LEU A 10 -10.69 -9.40 -18.39
N CYS A 11 -11.51 -8.38 -18.64
CA CYS A 11 -11.19 -6.96 -18.41
C CYS A 11 -12.07 -6.39 -17.29
N ALA A 12 -12.38 -7.16 -16.24
CA ALA A 12 -13.48 -6.85 -15.32
C ALA A 12 -13.22 -7.20 -13.85
N LEU A 13 -12.05 -6.84 -13.29
CA LEU A 13 -11.81 -7.03 -11.85
C LEU A 13 -11.24 -5.82 -11.09
N PHE A 14 -10.83 -4.75 -11.77
CA PHE A 14 -10.39 -3.51 -11.08
C PHE A 14 -11.44 -2.39 -11.05
N ALA A 15 -12.60 -2.58 -11.70
CA ALA A 15 -13.71 -1.63 -11.65
C ALA A 15 -14.74 -1.90 -10.53
N LEU A 16 -14.52 -2.93 -9.69
CA LEU A 16 -15.51 -3.37 -8.69
C LEU A 16 -15.11 -3.15 -7.22
N ALA A 17 -13.98 -2.50 -6.92
CA ALA A 17 -13.63 -2.18 -5.54
C ALA A 17 -14.15 -0.82 -5.04
N PHE A 18 -14.69 0.04 -5.92
CA PHE A 18 -15.19 1.38 -5.53
C PHE A 18 -16.55 1.78 -6.12
N HIS A 19 -17.25 0.87 -6.82
CA HIS A 19 -18.60 1.09 -7.35
C HIS A 19 -19.61 0.03 -6.85
N GLY A 20 -19.56 -0.28 -5.55
CA GLY A 20 -20.73 -0.80 -4.81
C GLY A 20 -21.68 0.35 -4.48
N PRO A 21 -22.99 0.09 -4.26
CA PRO A 21 -24.00 1.13 -4.24
C PRO A 21 -23.70 2.20 -3.18
N LEU A 22 -23.72 3.46 -3.63
CA LEU A 22 -24.04 4.62 -2.81
C LEU A 22 -25.15 4.23 -1.83
N PHE A 23 -24.83 4.29 -0.53
CA PHE A 23 -25.79 4.45 0.57
C PHE A 23 -27.19 3.92 0.27
N GLY A 24 -27.34 2.59 0.28
CA GLY A 24 -28.65 1.98 0.37
C GLY A 24 -29.33 2.44 1.66
N GLN A 25 -30.51 3.04 1.52
CA GLN A 25 -31.42 3.35 2.62
C GLN A 25 -31.84 2.04 3.31
N GLU A 26 -31.05 1.58 4.27
CA GLU A 26 -31.54 0.78 5.38
C GLU A 26 -31.10 1.48 6.66
N GLY A 27 -32.06 1.71 7.57
CA GLY A 27 -31.97 2.65 8.68
C GLY A 27 -30.66 2.57 9.47
N PHE A 28 -29.83 3.60 9.35
CA PHE A 28 -28.71 3.86 10.25
C PHE A 28 -29.22 4.56 11.50
N ASP A 29 -29.98 3.84 12.33
CA ASP A 29 -30.06 4.15 13.76
C ASP A 29 -28.86 3.50 14.44
N GLY A 30 -27.77 4.24 14.49
CA GLY A 30 -26.53 3.81 15.11
C GLY A 30 -25.46 4.85 14.88
N VAL A 31 -25.31 5.77 15.83
CA VAL A 31 -24.15 6.65 15.93
C VAL A 31 -22.95 5.72 16.16
N ASN A 32 -22.31 5.26 15.07
CA ASN A 32 -21.04 4.55 15.21
C ASN A 32 -20.07 5.55 15.81
N SER A 33 -19.50 5.22 16.96
CA SER A 33 -18.42 6.02 17.51
C SER A 33 -17.24 6.05 16.52
N GLU A 34 -16.43 7.10 16.54
CA GLU A 34 -15.24 7.22 15.69
C GLU A 34 -14.34 5.98 15.79
N GLY A 35 -14.23 5.38 16.99
CA GLY A 35 -13.51 4.13 17.22
C GLY A 35 -14.08 2.94 16.45
N GLU A 36 -15.39 2.74 16.42
CA GLU A 36 -16.02 1.63 15.68
C GLU A 36 -15.84 1.77 14.16
N LEU A 37 -15.76 3.02 13.65
CA LEU A 37 -15.46 3.27 12.24
C LEU A 37 -14.01 2.91 11.91
N VAL A 38 -13.07 3.35 12.75
CA VAL A 38 -11.64 3.01 12.62
C VAL A 38 -11.45 1.50 12.60
N GLU A 39 -12.01 0.78 13.58
CA GLU A 39 -11.89 -0.68 13.68
C GLU A 39 -12.38 -1.38 12.41
N ARG A 40 -13.54 -0.97 11.88
CA ARG A 40 -14.12 -1.55 10.67
C ARG A 40 -13.27 -1.27 9.43
N VAL A 41 -12.76 -0.05 9.29
CA VAL A 41 -11.88 0.33 8.17
C VAL A 41 -10.58 -0.46 8.25
N THR A 42 -9.97 -0.51 9.43
CA THR A 42 -8.74 -1.28 9.71
C THR A 42 -8.91 -2.75 9.35
N GLN A 43 -9.97 -3.40 9.84
CA GLN A 43 -10.26 -4.79 9.51
C GLN A 43 -10.42 -4.98 8.01
N ARG A 44 -11.16 -4.08 7.33
CA ARG A 44 -11.37 -4.18 5.89
C ARG A 44 -10.08 -4.05 5.10
N VAL A 45 -9.19 -3.14 5.49
CA VAL A 45 -7.87 -2.98 4.86
C VAL A 45 -7.02 -4.22 5.07
N GLN A 46 -7.02 -4.80 6.28
CA GLN A 46 -6.29 -6.04 6.56
C GLN A 46 -6.77 -7.21 5.70
N GLU A 47 -8.09 -7.36 5.48
CA GLU A 47 -8.63 -8.36 4.56
C GLU A 47 -8.13 -8.15 3.12
N ILE A 48 -8.13 -6.90 2.64
CA ILE A 48 -7.65 -6.57 1.28
C ILE A 48 -6.15 -6.88 1.16
N VAL A 49 -5.35 -6.48 2.14
CA VAL A 49 -3.90 -6.76 2.18
C VAL A 49 -3.66 -8.26 2.21
N SER A 50 -4.37 -9.01 3.07
CA SER A 50 -4.19 -10.46 3.19
C SER A 50 -4.52 -11.17 1.87
N SER A 51 -5.64 -10.80 1.24
CA SER A 51 -6.01 -11.35 -0.07
C SER A 51 -4.99 -10.99 -1.17
N LEU A 52 -4.42 -9.78 -1.12
CA LEU A 52 -3.36 -9.36 -2.03
C LEU A 52 -2.07 -10.16 -1.81
N GLU A 53 -1.64 -10.34 -0.56
CA GLU A 53 -0.46 -11.14 -0.20
C GLU A 53 -0.59 -12.59 -0.67
N GLU A 54 -1.73 -13.24 -0.42
CA GLU A 54 -2.00 -14.60 -0.88
C GLU A 54 -1.88 -14.72 -2.40
N ARG A 55 -2.39 -13.73 -3.13
CA ARG A 55 -2.33 -13.69 -4.59
C ARG A 55 -0.92 -13.45 -5.11
N LEU A 56 -0.15 -12.60 -4.43
CA LEU A 56 1.24 -12.30 -4.78
C LEU A 56 2.24 -13.36 -4.32
N ALA A 57 1.84 -14.31 -3.46
CA ALA A 57 2.73 -15.30 -2.84
C ALA A 57 3.53 -16.13 -3.85
N ASN A 58 2.99 -16.35 -5.05
CA ASN A 58 3.64 -17.12 -6.11
C ASN A 58 4.16 -16.23 -7.26
N GLN A 59 4.13 -14.92 -7.10
CA GLN A 59 4.61 -13.96 -8.07
C GLN A 59 6.01 -13.47 -7.69
N GLU A 60 6.93 -13.56 -8.64
CA GLU A 60 8.29 -13.04 -8.47
C GLU A 60 8.28 -11.51 -8.63
N PRO A 61 8.79 -10.74 -7.65
CA PRO A 61 8.92 -9.30 -7.78
C PRO A 61 10.05 -8.92 -8.75
N ILE A 62 9.96 -7.70 -9.26
CA ILE A 62 11.11 -7.01 -9.84
C ILE A 62 11.97 -6.52 -8.66
N ILE A 63 13.26 -6.86 -8.67
CA ILE A 63 14.18 -6.52 -7.57
C ILE A 63 15.22 -5.52 -8.09
N ASP A 64 15.47 -4.48 -7.31
CA ASP A 64 16.61 -3.57 -7.50
C ASP A 64 17.24 -3.25 -6.14
N THR A 65 18.46 -2.73 -6.15
CA THR A 65 19.21 -2.37 -4.95
C THR A 65 19.69 -0.94 -5.09
N LEU A 66 19.45 -0.13 -4.06
CA LEU A 66 19.95 1.24 -4.03
C LEU A 66 21.48 1.27 -3.85
N ALA A 67 22.10 2.42 -4.11
CA ALA A 67 23.47 2.62 -3.68
C ALA A 67 23.56 2.53 -2.16
N LEU A 68 24.69 2.03 -1.64
CA LEU A 68 24.96 2.03 -0.20
C LEU A 68 25.00 3.48 0.29
N GLU A 69 24.16 3.81 1.27
CA GLU A 69 24.10 5.15 1.87
C GLU A 69 25.17 5.28 2.96
N ASP A 70 25.70 6.49 3.15
CA ASP A 70 26.71 6.74 4.17
C ASP A 70 26.19 6.38 5.57
N GLY A 71 26.96 5.59 6.31
CA GLY A 71 26.61 5.13 7.66
C GLY A 71 25.75 3.86 7.71
N GLN A 72 25.39 3.27 6.56
CA GLN A 72 24.77 1.93 6.51
C GLN A 72 25.82 0.85 6.26
N ASN A 73 25.54 -0.35 6.76
CA ASN A 73 26.37 -1.53 6.49
C ASN A 73 25.92 -2.29 5.24
N GLU A 74 24.63 -2.17 4.91
CA GLU A 74 24.00 -2.86 3.80
C GLU A 74 23.15 -1.90 2.96
N ALA A 75 23.10 -2.14 1.65
CA ALA A 75 22.29 -1.34 0.74
C ALA A 75 20.81 -1.73 0.83
N ARG A 76 19.92 -0.75 0.65
CA ARG A 76 18.48 -0.99 0.63
C ARG A 76 18.08 -1.82 -0.58
N ILE A 77 17.30 -2.87 -0.34
CA ILE A 77 16.72 -3.72 -1.38
C ILE A 77 15.28 -3.27 -1.64
N LEU A 78 14.97 -2.98 -2.89
CA LEU A 78 13.64 -2.66 -3.38
C LEU A 78 13.05 -3.90 -4.06
N LYS A 79 11.79 -4.23 -3.76
CA LYS A 79 11.04 -5.27 -4.49
C LYS A 79 9.68 -4.75 -4.89
N LEU A 80 9.37 -4.83 -6.18
CA LEU A 80 8.15 -4.30 -6.77
C LEU A 80 7.32 -5.44 -7.39
N TRP A 81 6.06 -5.53 -6.99
CA TRP A 81 5.06 -6.39 -7.61
C TRP A 81 4.14 -5.56 -8.49
N MET A 82 3.89 -6.08 -9.68
CA MET A 82 3.11 -5.43 -10.73
C MET A 82 1.98 -6.36 -11.17
N GLU A 83 0.79 -5.80 -11.40
CA GLU A 83 -0.31 -6.50 -12.06
C GLU A 83 -0.90 -5.60 -13.14
N ASN A 84 -1.11 -6.17 -14.34
CA ASN A 84 -1.64 -5.42 -15.49
C ASN A 84 -0.87 -4.10 -15.71
N GLU A 85 0.46 -4.16 -15.64
CA GLU A 85 1.37 -3.01 -15.82
C GLU A 85 1.21 -1.90 -14.76
N LYS A 86 0.57 -2.18 -13.63
CA LYS A 86 0.42 -1.25 -12.51
C LYS A 86 1.08 -1.79 -11.25
N ALA A 87 1.71 -0.90 -10.47
CA ALA A 87 2.22 -1.25 -9.16
C ALA A 87 1.07 -1.65 -8.24
N VAL A 88 1.28 -2.72 -7.48
CA VAL A 88 0.31 -3.19 -6.46
C VAL A 88 0.95 -3.31 -5.08
N LYS A 89 2.26 -3.59 -5.03
CA LYS A 89 3.04 -3.66 -3.79
C LYS A 89 4.49 -3.28 -4.06
N LEU A 90 5.07 -2.49 -3.17
CA LEU A 90 6.50 -2.18 -3.11
C LEU A 90 7.00 -2.46 -1.70
N THR A 91 8.10 -3.19 -1.57
CA THR A 91 8.80 -3.35 -0.29
C THR A 91 10.19 -2.74 -0.37
N VAL A 92 10.63 -2.15 0.74
CA VAL A 92 11.94 -1.53 0.89
C VAL A 92 12.54 -2.01 2.21
N THR A 93 13.76 -2.52 2.20
CA THR A 93 14.45 -2.82 3.46
C THR A 93 14.84 -1.53 4.18
N GLU A 94 14.73 -1.55 5.50
CA GLU A 94 15.02 -0.43 6.38
C GLU A 94 16.15 -0.82 7.35
N PRO A 95 17.08 0.10 7.64
CA PRO A 95 18.16 -0.16 8.57
C PRO A 95 17.66 -0.23 10.02
N ASP A 96 18.37 -0.98 10.86
CA ASP A 96 18.34 -0.79 12.30
C ASP A 96 19.31 0.30 12.76
N ASP A 97 19.47 0.42 14.08
CA ASP A 97 20.32 1.43 14.70
C ASP A 97 21.82 1.16 14.46
N ASN A 98 22.18 -0.04 14.00
CA ASN A 98 23.54 -0.42 13.60
C ASN A 98 23.80 -0.22 12.11
N GLY A 99 22.77 0.08 11.31
CA GLY A 99 22.87 0.23 9.87
C GLY A 99 22.63 -1.06 9.08
N ASP A 100 22.13 -2.13 9.71
CA ASP A 100 21.84 -3.42 9.08
C ASP A 100 20.40 -3.46 8.56
N MET A 101 20.16 -3.99 7.35
CA MET A 101 18.86 -3.93 6.65
C MET A 101 17.86 -4.99 7.14
N VAL A 102 17.54 -4.97 8.43
CA VAL A 102 16.73 -6.00 9.11
C VAL A 102 15.24 -5.65 9.24
N ARG A 103 14.85 -4.40 8.97
CA ARG A 103 13.46 -3.94 9.02
C ARG A 103 12.90 -3.78 7.59
N GLN A 104 11.60 -3.52 7.44
CA GLN A 104 10.98 -3.34 6.13
C GLN A 104 9.84 -2.32 6.16
N SER A 105 9.80 -1.47 5.13
CA SER A 105 8.66 -0.65 4.74
C SER A 105 7.92 -1.30 3.57
N THR A 106 6.59 -1.27 3.57
CA THR A 106 5.75 -1.84 2.51
C THR A 106 4.67 -0.86 2.11
N PHE A 107 4.54 -0.60 0.81
CA PHE A 107 3.56 0.29 0.22
C PHE A 107 2.61 -0.52 -0.65
N TYR A 108 1.30 -0.32 -0.48
CA TYR A 108 0.26 -1.00 -1.24
C TYR A 108 -0.57 -0.01 -2.05
N PHE A 109 -0.78 -0.35 -3.32
CA PHE A 109 -1.33 0.58 -4.32
C PHE A 109 -2.66 0.11 -4.88
N GLY A 110 -3.58 1.05 -5.03
CA GLY A 110 -4.89 0.89 -5.65
C GLY A 110 -4.95 1.71 -6.94
N GLY A 111 -4.19 1.32 -7.96
CA GLY A 111 -3.95 2.20 -9.11
C GLY A 111 -2.81 3.17 -8.82
N PRO A 112 -2.97 4.49 -9.05
CA PRO A 112 -1.92 5.46 -8.75
C PRO A 112 -1.81 5.80 -7.26
N ASP A 113 -2.84 5.49 -6.48
CA ASP A 113 -2.98 5.94 -5.09
C ASP A 113 -2.50 4.87 -4.11
N LEU A 114 -1.97 5.31 -2.97
CA LEU A 114 -1.76 4.45 -1.82
C LEU A 114 -3.12 4.14 -1.20
N PHE A 115 -3.30 2.89 -0.74
CA PHE A 115 -4.43 2.54 0.15
C PHE A 115 -3.94 2.06 1.52
N PHE A 116 -2.71 1.55 1.60
CA PHE A 116 -2.09 1.13 2.86
C PHE A 116 -0.57 1.24 2.80
N VAL A 117 0.05 1.67 3.89
CA VAL A 117 1.50 1.62 4.08
C VAL A 117 1.81 1.02 5.44
N ALA A 118 2.79 0.12 5.49
CA ALA A 118 3.33 -0.46 6.71
C ALA A 118 4.82 -0.17 6.81
N GLN A 119 5.20 0.68 7.75
CA GLN A 119 6.60 0.99 8.10
C GLN A 119 6.96 0.29 9.41
N PRO A 120 8.25 0.22 9.81
CA PRO A 120 8.64 -0.60 10.97
C PRO A 120 7.83 -0.40 12.26
N PHE A 121 7.40 0.83 12.56
CA PHE A 121 6.68 1.19 13.79
C PHE A 121 5.34 1.91 13.55
N SER A 122 4.81 1.87 12.33
CA SER A 122 3.58 2.59 12.01
C SER A 122 2.86 1.97 10.83
N ARG A 123 1.55 2.21 10.77
CA ARG A 123 0.67 1.81 9.68
C ARG A 123 -0.17 3.02 9.27
N PHE A 124 -0.45 3.13 7.98
CA PHE A 124 -1.15 4.27 7.42
C PHE A 124 -2.24 3.78 6.48
N ILE A 125 -3.48 4.22 6.71
CA ILE A 125 -4.62 3.86 5.87
C ILE A 125 -5.06 5.08 5.08
N PHE A 126 -5.18 4.89 3.77
CA PHE A 126 -5.62 5.92 2.86
C PHE A 126 -7.02 5.63 2.33
N ILE A 127 -7.87 6.64 2.28
CA ILE A 127 -9.23 6.56 1.73
C ILE A 127 -9.34 7.58 0.60
N LYS A 128 -9.68 7.12 -0.60
CA LYS A 128 -9.77 7.98 -1.81
C LYS A 128 -8.50 8.80 -2.04
N GLY A 129 -7.34 8.19 -1.80
CA GLY A 129 -6.03 8.79 -2.00
C GLY A 129 -5.53 9.67 -0.84
N ARG A 130 -6.34 9.89 0.21
CA ARG A 130 -5.98 10.73 1.36
C ARG A 130 -5.65 9.93 2.61
N LEU A 131 -4.65 10.33 3.37
CA LEU A 131 -4.29 9.68 4.64
C LEU A 131 -5.34 10.03 5.72
N GLU A 132 -6.13 9.05 6.12
CA GLU A 132 -7.19 9.25 7.12
C GLU A 132 -6.79 8.71 8.50
N TYR A 133 -5.98 7.63 8.54
CA TYR A 133 -5.61 7.00 9.81
C TYR A 133 -4.11 6.71 9.87
N TRP A 134 -3.51 7.16 10.97
CA TRP A 134 -2.19 6.73 11.44
C TRP A 134 -2.39 5.77 12.61
N LEU A 135 -1.88 4.56 12.47
CA LEU A 135 -1.91 3.52 13.49
C LEU A 135 -0.49 3.14 13.94
N ASP A 136 -0.36 2.59 15.13
CA ASP A 136 0.87 1.94 15.60
C ASP A 136 1.09 0.57 14.91
N GLU A 137 2.15 -0.15 15.29
CA GLU A 137 2.45 -1.49 14.77
C GLU A 137 1.38 -2.55 15.11
N ASP A 138 0.60 -2.32 16.17
CA ASP A 138 -0.48 -3.16 16.66
C ASP A 138 -1.85 -2.78 16.07
N MET A 139 -1.87 -1.84 15.12
CA MET A 139 -3.05 -1.33 14.41
C MET A 139 -4.02 -0.51 15.28
N ASN A 140 -3.54 0.03 16.41
CA ASN A 140 -4.32 0.98 17.21
C ASN A 140 -4.13 2.39 16.65
N ALA A 141 -5.22 3.16 16.57
CA ALA A 141 -5.15 4.54 16.09
C ALA A 141 -4.34 5.44 17.02
N ILE A 142 -3.41 6.17 16.43
CA ILE A 142 -2.65 7.22 17.07
C ILE A 142 -3.39 8.53 16.81
N PRO A 143 -3.76 9.30 17.86
CA PRO A 143 -4.35 10.62 17.67
C PRO A 143 -3.42 11.53 16.86
N ALA A 144 -3.93 12.07 15.75
CA ALA A 144 -3.20 12.99 14.88
C ALA A 144 -4.12 14.13 14.44
N THR A 145 -3.56 15.32 14.23
CA THR A 145 -4.31 16.44 13.64
C THR A 145 -4.36 16.29 12.13
N VAL A 146 -5.31 16.97 11.48
CA VAL A 146 -5.42 16.97 10.02
C VAL A 146 -4.14 17.49 9.37
N GLU A 147 -3.52 18.53 9.92
CA GLU A 147 -2.26 19.08 9.39
C GLU A 147 -1.12 18.06 9.45
N LEU A 148 -1.05 17.27 10.53
CA LEU A 148 -0.04 16.23 10.68
C LEU A 148 -0.27 15.07 9.71
N LEU A 149 -1.54 14.70 9.48
CA LEU A 149 -1.90 13.69 8.49
C LEU A 149 -1.57 14.17 7.07
N ASP A 150 -1.85 15.43 6.73
CA ASP A 150 -1.53 16.00 5.42
C ASP A 150 -0.01 16.06 5.17
N GLU A 151 0.77 16.48 6.18
CA GLU A 151 2.24 16.44 6.07
C GLU A 151 2.73 15.01 5.87
N ARG A 152 2.19 14.06 6.65
CA ARG A 152 2.60 12.66 6.58
C ARG A 152 2.20 12.00 5.26
N GLU A 153 1.03 12.33 4.73
CA GLU A 153 0.55 11.91 3.41
C GLU A 153 1.57 12.26 2.33
N GLY A 154 1.99 13.53 2.27
CA GLY A 154 2.97 14.01 1.29
C GLY A 154 4.29 13.25 1.38
N LEU A 155 4.83 13.08 2.59
CA LEU A 155 6.07 12.34 2.80
C LEU A 155 5.99 10.88 2.33
N LEU A 156 4.86 10.20 2.58
CA LEU A 156 4.66 8.81 2.17
C LEU A 156 4.54 8.67 0.65
N TYR A 157 3.85 9.59 -0.02
CA TYR A 157 3.80 9.61 -1.49
C TYR A 157 5.14 9.95 -2.11
N ASP A 158 5.87 10.95 -1.58
CA ASP A 158 7.21 11.31 -2.07
C ASP A 158 8.18 10.13 -1.93
N GLU A 159 8.13 9.44 -0.80
CA GLU A 159 8.93 8.24 -0.56
C GLU A 159 8.58 7.11 -1.54
N ALA A 160 7.30 6.77 -1.68
CA ALA A 160 6.84 5.74 -2.60
C ALA A 160 7.22 6.08 -4.05
N ASN A 161 6.99 7.31 -4.48
CA ASN A 161 7.28 7.78 -5.84
C ASN A 161 8.77 7.78 -6.14
N ARG A 162 9.62 8.16 -5.17
CA ARG A 162 11.07 8.10 -5.29
C ARG A 162 11.53 6.67 -5.60
N TYR A 163 11.00 5.68 -4.87
CA TYR A 163 11.35 4.28 -5.09
C TYR A 163 10.77 3.70 -6.38
N LEU A 164 9.52 4.04 -6.73
CA LEU A 164 8.94 3.66 -8.02
C LEU A 164 9.74 4.25 -9.19
N GLY A 165 10.22 5.49 -9.05
CA GLY A 165 11.10 6.14 -10.02
C GLY A 165 12.40 5.36 -10.27
N TRP A 166 12.86 4.54 -9.33
CA TRP A 166 14.03 3.67 -9.51
C TRP A 166 13.78 2.53 -10.50
N PHE A 167 12.54 2.06 -10.61
CA PHE A 167 12.14 1.00 -11.54
C PHE A 167 11.72 1.53 -12.92
N PHE A 168 11.17 2.75 -12.97
CA PHE A 168 10.58 3.31 -14.19
C PHE A 168 11.36 4.49 -14.80
N GLY A 169 12.35 5.03 -14.09
CA GLY A 169 13.23 6.07 -14.61
C GLY A 169 14.27 5.50 -15.56
N GLU A 170 14.56 6.21 -16.65
CA GLU A 170 15.74 5.96 -17.47
C GLU A 170 16.99 6.20 -16.60
N LYS A 171 17.77 5.14 -16.34
CA LYS A 171 19.06 5.20 -15.64
C LYS A 171 20.09 5.99 -16.46
#